data_AF-A0A9E6XWP2-F1
#
_entry.id   AF-A0A9E6XWP2-F1
#
_cell.length_a   1.000
_cell.length_b   1.000
_cell.length_c   1.000
_cell.angle_alpha   90.00
_cell.angle_beta   90.00
_cell.angle_gamma   90.00
#
_symmetry.space_group_name_H-M   'P 1'
#
loop_
_entity.id
_entity.type
_entity.pdbx_description
1 polymer ?
#
loop_
_entity_poly.entity_id
_entity_poly.type
_entity_poly.pdbx_seq_one_letter_code
_entity_poly.pdbx_strand_id
1 'polypeptide(L)'
;MSGANKVMPVPHTRWDHQDNFDDDWCNVALADGRPVNIELIDPADHLDLLDRAAARYELDAESLQASARAALAAPDRIVELDVHAREVA
;
A
#
# COMPACT_ATOMS: atom_id res chain seq x y z
N MET A 1 28.25 15.75 -15.03
CA MET A 1 28.07 15.24 -13.65
C MET A 1 26.58 15.02 -13.46
N SER A 2 26.13 13.77 -13.56
CA SER A 2 24.70 13.40 -13.47
C SER A 2 24.30 13.31 -12.00
N GLY A 3 23.27 14.07 -11.62
CA GLY A 3 22.69 14.01 -10.27
C GLY A 3 21.98 12.69 -10.09
N ALA A 4 22.54 11.81 -9.27
CA ALA A 4 21.84 10.63 -8.80
C ALA A 4 20.64 11.10 -7.97
N ASN A 5 19.43 10.87 -8.49
CA ASN A 5 18.21 11.00 -7.74
C ASN A 5 18.27 9.94 -6.62
N LYS A 6 18.69 10.33 -5.41
CA LYS A 6 18.63 9.47 -4.24
C LYS A 6 17.15 9.29 -3.93
N VAL A 7 16.58 8.21 -4.43
CA VAL A 7 15.38 7.62 -3.84
C VAL A 7 15.79 7.31 -2.39
N MET A 8 15.32 8.15 -1.46
CA MET A 8 15.51 7.90 -0.05
C MET A 8 14.74 6.63 0.28
N PRO A 9 15.38 5.57 0.80
CA PRO A 9 14.63 4.42 1.26
C PRO A 9 13.65 4.91 2.33
N VAL A 10 12.36 4.67 2.10
CA VAL A 10 11.32 4.84 3.11
C VAL A 10 11.85 4.19 4.39
N PRO A 11 11.87 4.88 5.55
CA PRO A 11 12.42 4.29 6.74
C PRO A 11 11.69 2.97 6.98
N HIS A 12 12.41 1.85 6.92
CA HIS A 12 11.85 0.56 7.28
C HIS A 12 11.56 0.64 8.78
N THR A 13 10.38 1.14 9.15
CA THR A 13 9.74 0.79 10.40
C THR A 13 9.88 -0.72 10.48
N ARG A 14 10.61 -1.22 11.47
CA ARG A 14 10.91 -2.65 11.56
C ARG A 14 9.57 -3.39 11.50
N TRP A 15 9.33 -4.13 10.42
CA TRP A 15 8.16 -4.99 10.31
C TRP A 15 8.40 -6.14 11.26
N ASP A 16 7.53 -6.30 12.24
CA ASP A 16 7.69 -7.34 13.25
C ASP A 16 6.86 -8.58 12.89
N HIS A 17 5.88 -8.44 11.98
CA HIS A 17 5.02 -9.52 11.50
C HIS A 17 4.49 -9.24 10.08
N GLN A 18 4.34 -10.27 9.26
CA GLN A 18 3.56 -10.25 8.01
C GLN A 18 2.35 -11.15 8.16
N ASP A 19 1.15 -10.61 8.02
CA ASP A 19 -0.09 -11.37 7.94
C ASP A 19 -0.33 -11.68 6.46
N ASN A 20 -0.27 -12.96 6.10
CA ASN A 20 -0.65 -13.45 4.78
C ASN A 20 -2.18 -13.39 4.70
N PHE A 21 -2.71 -12.19 4.51
CA PHE A 21 -4.13 -11.92 4.56
C PHE A 21 -4.92 -12.74 3.53
N ASP A 22 -4.30 -12.90 2.36
CA ASP A 22 -4.62 -13.91 1.37
C ASP A 22 -3.29 -14.58 0.99
N ASP A 23 -3.17 -15.88 1.23
CA ASP A 23 -1.90 -16.64 1.20
C ASP A 23 -1.11 -16.52 -0.11
N ASP A 24 -1.76 -16.05 -1.17
CA ASP A 24 -1.21 -15.98 -2.52
C ASP A 24 -1.10 -14.55 -3.07
N TRP A 25 -2.05 -13.66 -2.77
CA TRP A 25 -2.21 -12.41 -3.52
C TRP A 25 -2.17 -11.13 -2.68
N CYS A 26 -2.39 -11.19 -1.37
CA CYS A 26 -2.47 -9.99 -0.54
C CYS A 26 -1.79 -10.19 0.81
N ASN A 27 -0.72 -9.42 1.03
CA ASN A 27 0.06 -9.43 2.26
C ASN A 27 -0.12 -8.12 3.03
N VAL A 28 -0.26 -8.22 4.36
CA VAL A 28 -0.31 -7.05 5.23
C VAL A 28 0.84 -7.13 6.22
N ALA A 29 1.81 -6.21 6.10
CA ALA A 29 2.88 -6.10 7.09
C ALA A 29 2.42 -5.24 8.27
N LEU A 30 2.77 -5.68 9.47
CA LEU A 30 2.41 -5.04 10.73
C LEU A 30 3.66 -4.57 11.49
N ALA A 31 3.53 -3.46 12.21
CA ALA A 31 4.45 -3.02 13.26
C ALA A 31 3.65 -2.69 14.52
N ASP A 32 4.04 -3.26 15.66
CA ASP A 32 3.28 -3.16 16.93
C ASP A 32 1.78 -3.50 16.78
N GLY A 33 1.46 -4.49 15.94
CA GLY A 33 0.08 -4.92 15.66
C GLY A 33 -0.72 -3.97 14.78
N ARG A 34 -0.13 -2.89 14.25
CA ARG A 34 -0.78 -1.98 13.31
C ARG A 34 -0.31 -2.21 11.87
N PRO A 35 -1.22 -2.15 10.88
CA PRO A 35 -0.85 -2.22 9.47
C PRO A 35 0.07 -1.06 9.10
N VAL A 36 1.20 -1.40 8.48
CA VAL A 36 2.19 -0.42 7.97
C VAL A 36 2.48 -0.58 6.49
N ASN A 37 2.12 -1.73 5.90
CA ASN A 37 2.24 -1.97 4.46
C ASN A 37 1.16 -2.94 4.01
N ILE A 38 0.62 -2.71 2.81
CA ILE A 38 -0.19 -3.68 2.07
C ILE A 38 0.48 -3.91 0.73
N GLU A 39 0.72 -5.18 0.40
CA GLU A 39 1.20 -5.60 -0.91
C GLU A 39 0.11 -6.42 -1.59
N LEU A 40 -0.32 -5.99 -2.77
CA LEU A 40 -1.27 -6.70 -3.62
C LEU A 40 -0.56 -7.16 -4.90
N ILE A 41 -0.55 -8.46 -5.12
CA ILE A 41 0.00 -9.10 -6.31
C ILE A 41 -1.13 -9.29 -7.32
N ASP A 42 -0.83 -9.03 -8.59
CA ASP A 42 -1.78 -9.04 -9.71
C ASP A 42 -3.07 -8.23 -9.44
N PRO A 43 -2.93 -6.90 -9.27
CA PRO A 43 -4.04 -6.04 -8.85
C PRO A 43 -5.19 -5.98 -9.85
N ALA A 44 -5.03 -6.42 -11.10
CA ALA A 44 -6.11 -6.41 -12.08
C ALA A 44 -7.24 -7.39 -11.72
N ASP A 45 -6.88 -8.54 -11.15
CA ASP A 45 -7.81 -9.63 -10.83
C ASP A 45 -8.19 -9.68 -9.34
N HIS A 46 -7.54 -8.88 -8.49
CA HIS A 46 -7.63 -9.00 -7.02
C HIS A 46 -7.92 -7.69 -6.26
N LEU A 47 -8.49 -6.67 -6.91
CA LEU A 47 -8.84 -5.40 -6.24
C LEU A 47 -9.78 -5.61 -5.04
N ASP A 48 -10.63 -6.63 -5.04
CA ASP A 48 -11.54 -6.92 -3.92
C ASP A 48 -10.81 -7.27 -2.61
N LEU A 49 -9.57 -7.77 -2.70
CA LEU A 49 -8.76 -8.07 -1.52
C LEU A 49 -8.40 -6.80 -0.74
N LEU A 50 -8.32 -5.63 -1.40
CA LEU A 50 -8.09 -4.36 -0.72
C LEU A 50 -9.28 -3.95 0.13
N ASP A 51 -10.51 -4.16 -0.36
CA ASP A 51 -11.72 -3.84 0.41
C ASP A 51 -11.81 -4.74 1.66
N ARG A 52 -11.48 -6.02 1.49
CA ARG A 52 -11.47 -6.99 2.59
C ARG A 52 -10.38 -6.68 3.62
N ALA A 53 -9.17 -6.33 3.16
CA ALA A 53 -8.07 -5.93 4.05
C ALA A 53 -8.43 -4.62 4.78
N ALA A 54 -8.98 -3.64 4.06
CA ALA A 54 -9.40 -2.38 4.65
C ALA A 54 -10.46 -2.57 5.74
N ALA A 55 -11.44 -3.45 5.51
CA ALA A 55 -12.44 -3.78 6.53
C ALA A 55 -11.83 -4.47 7.75
N ARG A 56 -10.87 -5.39 7.57
CA ARG A 56 -10.23 -6.12 8.68
C ARG A 56 -9.34 -5.25 9.55
N TYR A 57 -8.58 -4.35 8.93
CA TYR A 57 -7.58 -3.53 9.62
C TYR A 57 -8.02 -2.07 9.81
N GLU A 58 -9.30 -1.77 9.58
CA GLU A 58 -9.89 -0.43 9.75
C GLU A 58 -9.17 0.66 8.93
N LEU A 59 -8.86 0.36 7.66
CA LEU A 59 -8.17 1.27 6.74
C LEU A 59 -9.14 1.99 5.79
N ASP A 60 -8.64 3.04 5.15
CA ASP A 60 -9.35 3.75 4.10
C ASP A 60 -9.36 2.94 2.79
N ALA A 61 -10.45 2.20 2.58
CA ALA A 61 -10.68 1.39 1.39
C ALA A 61 -10.64 2.22 0.09
N GLU A 62 -11.20 3.43 0.12
CA GLU A 62 -11.29 4.28 -1.08
C GLU A 62 -9.90 4.72 -1.54
N SER A 63 -9.06 5.14 -0.60
CA SER A 63 -7.67 5.52 -0.89
C SER A 63 -6.82 4.34 -1.40
N LEU A 64 -7.03 3.14 -0.87
CA LEU A 64 -6.34 1.93 -1.34
C LEU A 64 -6.76 1.57 -2.77
N GLN A 65 -8.06 1.58 -3.06
CA GLN A 65 -8.61 1.35 -4.40
C GLN A 65 -8.09 2.39 -5.40
N ALA A 66 -8.08 3.66 -5.02
CA ALA A 66 -7.59 4.74 -5.87
C ALA A 66 -6.10 4.54 -6.22
N SER A 67 -5.28 4.19 -5.23
CA SER A 67 -3.86 3.91 -5.40
C SER A 67 -3.61 2.72 -6.34
N ALA A 68 -4.33 1.60 -6.15
CA ALA A 68 -4.18 0.42 -7.00
C ALA A 68 -4.61 0.70 -8.45
N ARG A 69 -5.70 1.44 -8.65
CA ARG A 69 -6.14 1.86 -9.99
C ARG A 69 -5.15 2.81 -10.66
N ALA A 70 -4.54 3.72 -9.90
CA ALA A 70 -3.49 4.60 -10.41
C ALA A 70 -2.26 3.80 -10.86
N ALA A 71 -1.84 2.79 -10.09
CA ALA A 71 -0.74 1.90 -10.45
C ALA A 71 -1.05 1.10 -11.73
N LEU A 72 -2.26 0.51 -11.83
CA LEU A 72 -2.70 -0.22 -13.03
C LEU A 72 -2.72 0.66 -14.30
N ALA A 73 -3.07 1.94 -14.16
CA ALA A 73 -3.08 2.89 -15.27
C ALA A 73 -1.68 3.32 -15.73
N ALA A 74 -0.64 3.06 -14.94
CA ALA A 74 0.75 3.44 -15.21
C ALA A 74 1.69 2.21 -15.14
N PRO A 75 1.52 1.22 -16.05
CA PRO A 75 2.33 0.00 -16.01
C PRO A 75 3.83 0.31 -16.14
N ASP A 76 4.64 -0.55 -15.52
CA ASP A 76 6.10 -0.51 -15.51
C ASP A 76 6.72 0.71 -14.81
N ARG A 77 5.99 1.38 -13.91
CA ARG A 77 6.48 2.55 -13.17
C ARG A 77 6.02 2.52 -11.72
N ILE A 78 6.85 3.06 -10.84
CA ILE A 78 6.47 3.29 -9.44
C ILE A 78 5.51 4.48 -9.40
N VAL A 79 4.36 4.29 -8.76
CA VAL A 79 3.40 5.36 -8.43
C VAL A 79 3.40 5.52 -6.92
N GLU A 80 3.71 6.72 -6.45
CA GLU A 80 3.66 7.11 -5.04
C GLU A 80 2.52 8.13 -4.87
N LEU A 81 1.64 7.91 -3.90
CA LEU A 81 0.49 8.75 -3.63
C LEU A 81 0.53 9.23 -2.18
N ASP A 82 0.75 10.53 -1.98
CA ASP A 82 0.63 11.17 -0.66
C ASP A 82 -0.78 11.70 -0.46
N VAL A 83 -1.51 11.10 0.50
CA VAL A 83 -2.84 11.56 0.90
C VAL A 83 -2.73 12.34 2.20
N HIS A 84 -2.92 13.64 2.11
CA HIS A 84 -3.00 14.48 3.29
C HIS A 84 -4.42 14.46 3.88
N ALA A 85 -4.51 14.37 5.20
CA ALA A 85 -5.78 14.59 5.89
C ALA A 85 -6.32 15.98 5.54
N ARG A 86 -7.63 16.08 5.31
CA ARG A 86 -8.29 17.36 5.16
C ARG A 86 -8.23 18.10 6.50
N GLU A 87 -7.54 19.23 6.55
CA GLU A 87 -7.64 20.15 7.68
C GLU A 87 -9.08 20.70 7.72
N VAL A 88 -9.82 20.35 8.78
CA VAL A 88 -11.08 20.98 9.12
C VAL A 88 -10.76 22.14 10.07
N ALA A 89 -10.96 23.36 9.57
CA ALA A 89 -10.85 24.61 10.32
C ALA A 89 -12.08 24.86 11.20
#